data_AF-A0A380IV31-F1
#
_entry.id   AF-A0A380IV31-F1
#
_cell.length_a   1.000
_cell.length_b   1.000
_cell.length_c   1.000
_cell.angle_alpha   90.00
_cell.angle_beta   90.00
_cell.angle_gamma   90.00
#
_symmetry.space_group_name_H-M   'P 1'
#
loop_
_entity.id
_entity.type
_entity.pdbx_description
1 polymer ?
#
loop_
_entity_poly.entity_id
_entity_poly.type
_entity_poly.pdbx_seq_one_letter_code
_entity_poly.pdbx_strand_id
1 'polypeptide(L)'
;MQQNQIFDKHFDKLTSLPSDYSVSLDHMKTEKHYIKDMSNEELHAAIDRVKNVKKGEFFVARTLSPTDKRLKSDKSFLKFVEETFDEFLKFYQ
;
A
#
# COMPACT_ATOMS: atom_id res chain seq x y z
N MET A 1 4.17 -14.67 -15.14
CA MET A 1 4.30 -13.20 -15.29
C MET A 1 2.95 -12.50 -15.08
N GLN A 2 2.21 -12.79 -14.00
CA GLN A 2 0.81 -12.32 -13.82
C GLN A 2 0.59 -11.34 -12.65
N GLN A 3 1.60 -11.09 -11.79
CA GLN A 3 1.41 -10.26 -10.58
C GLN A 3 1.51 -8.73 -10.83
N ASN A 4 2.10 -8.29 -11.95
CA ASN A 4 2.45 -6.88 -12.16
C ASN A 4 1.32 -5.99 -12.74
N GLN A 5 0.09 -6.48 -12.83
CA GLN A 5 -1.05 -5.72 -13.39
C GLN A 5 -2.19 -5.49 -12.40
N ILE A 6 -2.07 -5.99 -11.16
CA ILE A 6 -3.17 -5.96 -10.20
C ILE A 6 -3.55 -4.53 -9.80
N PHE A 7 -2.55 -3.67 -9.60
CA PHE A 7 -2.74 -2.28 -9.21
C PHE A 7 -3.20 -1.41 -10.38
N ASP A 8 -2.77 -1.69 -11.62
CA ASP A 8 -3.32 -1.00 -12.80
C ASP A 8 -4.79 -1.37 -13.02
N LYS A 9 -5.11 -2.66 -12.93
CA LYS A 9 -6.49 -3.17 -13.11
C LYS A 9 -7.45 -2.62 -12.05
N HIS A 10 -6.92 -2.35 -10.86
CA HIS A 10 -7.68 -1.90 -9.70
C HIS A 10 -7.23 -0.51 -9.21
N PHE A 11 -6.86 0.36 -10.14
CA PHE A 11 -6.33 1.69 -9.81
C PHE A 11 -7.31 2.53 -8.99
N ASP A 12 -8.61 2.48 -9.31
CA ASP A 12 -9.65 3.15 -8.53
C ASP A 12 -9.71 2.65 -7.08
N LYS A 13 -9.47 1.35 -6.86
CA LYS A 13 -9.41 0.78 -5.51
C LYS A 13 -8.17 1.28 -4.77
N LEU A 14 -7.03 1.38 -5.46
CA LEU A 14 -5.78 1.92 -4.92
C LEU A 14 -5.93 3.38 -4.48
N THR A 15 -6.52 4.24 -5.30
CA THR A 15 -6.73 5.65 -4.99
C THR A 15 -7.84 5.89 -3.97
N SER A 16 -8.76 4.92 -3.80
CA SER A 16 -9.80 4.95 -2.77
C SER A 16 -9.34 4.48 -1.38
N LEU A 17 -8.11 3.97 -1.25
CA LEU A 17 -7.61 3.49 0.04
C LEU A 17 -7.59 4.62 1.08
N PRO A 18 -7.79 4.29 2.38
CA PRO A 18 -7.71 5.27 3.45
C PRO A 18 -6.39 6.07 3.46
N SER A 19 -6.44 7.26 4.05
CA SER A 19 -5.35 8.23 4.07
C SER A 19 -4.05 7.77 4.74
N ASP A 20 -4.09 6.70 5.55
CA ASP A 20 -2.92 6.15 6.25
C ASP A 20 -2.18 5.07 5.46
N TYR A 21 -2.59 4.80 4.21
CA TYR A 21 -1.89 3.91 3.29
C TYR A 21 -0.80 4.65 2.51
N SER A 22 0.31 3.95 2.30
CA SER A 22 1.49 4.45 1.59
C SER A 22 2.05 3.43 0.62
N VAL A 23 2.76 3.91 -0.39
CA VAL A 23 3.59 3.10 -1.28
C VAL A 23 5.04 3.13 -0.80
N SER A 24 5.67 1.96 -0.78
CA SER A 24 7.13 1.80 -0.68
C SER A 24 7.66 1.16 -1.97
N LEU A 25 8.61 1.85 -2.59
CA LEU A 25 9.28 1.39 -3.83
C LEU A 25 10.62 0.70 -3.56
N ASP A 26 11.00 0.62 -2.29
CA ASP A 26 12.23 0.02 -1.77
C ASP A 26 12.01 -0.25 -0.27
N HIS A 27 11.83 -1.52 0.11
CA HIS A 27 11.55 -1.89 1.50
C HIS A 27 12.72 -1.62 2.46
N MET A 28 13.91 -1.35 1.94
CA MET A 28 15.07 -0.99 2.74
C MET A 28 15.08 0.49 3.14
N LYS A 29 14.22 1.30 2.51
CA LYS A 29 14.08 2.73 2.82
C LYS A 29 12.92 2.97 3.78
N THR A 30 13.14 3.91 4.70
CA THR A 30 12.13 4.36 5.67
C THR A 30 11.20 5.43 5.12
N GLU A 31 11.43 5.86 3.87
CA GLU A 31 10.62 6.85 3.18
C GLU A 31 9.21 6.31 2.94
N LYS A 32 8.21 7.14 3.25
CA LYS A 32 6.79 6.80 3.11
C LYS A 32 6.16 7.78 2.14
N HIS A 33 5.67 7.27 1.02
CA HIS A 33 4.87 8.05 0.09
C HIS A 33 3.40 7.72 0.32
N TYR A 34 2.68 8.57 1.06
CA TYR A 34 1.25 8.35 1.27
C TYR A 34 0.49 8.45 -0.06
N ILE A 35 -0.40 7.49 -0.32
CA ILE A 35 -1.13 7.42 -1.59
C ILE A 35 -1.96 8.69 -1.80
N LYS A 36 -2.57 9.21 -0.74
CA LYS A 36 -3.38 10.44 -0.77
C LYS A 36 -2.60 11.69 -1.22
N ASP A 37 -1.28 11.68 -1.07
CA ASP A 37 -0.41 12.82 -1.35
C ASP A 37 0.27 12.68 -2.73
N MET A 38 0.08 11.57 -3.43
CA MET A 38 0.60 11.33 -4.77
C MET A 38 -0.46 11.69 -5.83
N SER A 39 -0.01 12.27 -6.94
CA SER A 39 -0.86 12.42 -8.13
C SER A 39 -1.09 11.07 -8.80
N ASN A 40 -2.11 10.99 -9.66
CA ASN A 40 -2.38 9.77 -10.42
C ASN A 40 -1.18 9.41 -11.33
N GLU A 41 -0.53 10.42 -11.91
CA GLU A 41 0.65 10.25 -12.76
C GLU A 41 1.83 9.70 -11.98
N GLU A 42 2.08 10.23 -10.77
CA GLU A 42 3.14 9.73 -9.88
C GLU A 42 2.90 8.27 -9.48
N LEU A 43 1.65 7.92 -9.18
CA LEU A 43 1.26 6.58 -8.77
C LEU A 43 1.36 5.57 -9.92
N HIS A 44 0.95 5.96 -11.14
CA HIS A 44 1.17 5.13 -12.33
C HIS A 44 2.65 4.95 -12.66
N ALA A 45 3.46 6.01 -12.57
CA ALA A 45 4.90 5.90 -12.76
C ALA A 45 5.56 4.95 -11.75
N ALA A 46 5.10 4.98 -10.50
CA ALA A 46 5.52 4.07 -9.44
C ALA A 46 5.15 2.60 -9.76
N ILE A 47 3.95 2.34 -10.27
CA ILE A 47 3.51 0.98 -10.69
C ILE A 47 4.33 0.50 -11.91
N ASP A 48 4.52 1.37 -12.91
CA ASP A 48 5.26 1.04 -14.13
C ASP A 48 6.75 0.76 -13.86
N ARG A 49 7.32 1.38 -12.84
CA ARG A 49 8.70 1.12 -12.42
C ARG A 49 8.93 -0.35 -12.06
N VAL A 50 7.97 -1.01 -11.41
CA VAL A 50 8.07 -2.45 -11.10
C VAL A 50 8.10 -3.31 -12.36
N LYS A 51 7.45 -2.89 -13.44
CA LYS A 51 7.47 -3.61 -14.72
C LYS A 51 8.84 -3.49 -15.41
N ASN A 52 9.46 -2.32 -15.31
CA ASN A 52 10.64 -1.97 -16.10
C ASN A 52 11.98 -2.19 -15.36
N VAL A 53 11.97 -2.30 -14.04
CA VAL A 53 13.18 -2.49 -13.22
C VAL A 53 13.24 -3.92 -12.71
N LYS A 54 14.32 -4.64 -13.03
CA LYS A 54 14.52 -6.06 -12.64
C LYS A 54 14.43 -6.32 -11.13
N LYS A 55 14.75 -5.32 -10.30
CA LYS A 55 14.64 -5.33 -8.84
C LYS A 55 13.68 -4.24 -8.35
N GLY A 56 12.72 -3.84 -9.20
CA GLY A 56 11.70 -2.87 -8.81
C GLY A 56 10.78 -3.50 -7.78
N GLU A 57 10.44 -2.73 -6.75
CA GLU A 57 9.51 -3.13 -5.71
C GLU A 57 8.34 -2.16 -5.68
N PHE A 58 7.17 -2.67 -5.29
CA PHE A 58 5.97 -1.85 -5.08
C PHE A 58 5.16 -2.52 -3.97
N PHE A 59 5.23 -1.93 -2.78
CA PHE A 59 4.47 -2.37 -1.62
C PHE A 59 3.44 -1.31 -1.28
N VAL A 60 2.19 -1.75 -1.11
CA VAL A 60 1.16 -0.95 -0.45
C VAL A 60 1.14 -1.36 1.01
N ALA A 61 1.28 -0.40 1.91
CA ALA A 61 1.43 -0.66 3.34
C ALA A 61 0.75 0.41 4.19
N ARG A 62 0.44 0.02 5.43
CA ARG A 62 0.11 0.93 6.51
C ARG A 62 1.21 0.87 7.55
N THR A 63 1.51 1.99 8.20
CA THR A 63 2.49 2.01 9.29
C THR A 63 1.87 2.52 10.58
N LEU A 64 2.16 1.83 11.68
CA LEU A 64 1.82 2.28 13.03
C LEU A 64 3.04 2.94 13.68
N SER A 65 2.83 4.09 14.33
CA SER A 65 3.82 4.64 15.25
C SER A 65 3.96 3.71 16.46
N PRO A 66 5.15 3.59 17.10
CA PRO A 66 5.29 2.86 18.37
C PRO A 66 4.33 3.35 19.47
N THR A 67 3.84 4.58 19.38
CA THR A 67 2.89 5.18 20.32
C THR A 67 1.42 5.08 19.90
N ASP A 68 1.12 4.44 18.77
CA ASP A 68 -0.25 4.36 18.22
C ASP A 68 -1.23 3.66 19.18
N LYS A 69 -2.43 4.22 19.31
CA LYS A 69 -3.49 3.67 20.17
C LYS A 69 -3.90 2.25 19.76
N ARG A 70 -3.77 1.89 18.47
CA ARG A 70 -4.09 0.57 17.94
C ARG A 70 -3.19 -0.52 18.53
N LEU A 71 -1.98 -0.16 18.97
CA LEU A 71 -1.02 -1.08 19.62
C LEU A 71 -1.25 -1.26 21.14
N LYS A 72 -2.29 -0.66 21.73
CA LYS A 72 -2.52 -0.69 23.19
C LYS A 72 -3.30 -1.90 23.68
N SER A 73 -3.87 -2.71 22.77
CA SER A 73 -4.57 -3.96 23.11
C SER A 73 -4.57 -4.92 21.93
N ASP A 74 -4.63 -6.22 22.21
CA ASP A 74 -4.75 -7.26 21.18
C ASP A 74 -5.98 -7.03 20.30
N LYS A 75 -7.13 -6.68 20.91
CA LYS A 75 -8.38 -6.41 20.20
C LYS A 75 -8.23 -5.25 19.20
N SER A 76 -7.59 -4.16 19.58
CA SER A 76 -7.40 -3.00 18.69
C SER A 76 -6.39 -3.28 17.60
N PHE A 77 -5.34 -4.06 17.88
CA PHE A 77 -4.36 -4.45 16.88
C PHE A 77 -4.93 -5.44 15.86
N LEU A 78 -5.62 -6.49 16.33
CA LEU A 78 -6.26 -7.46 15.46
C LEU A 78 -7.30 -6.81 14.54
N LYS A 79 -8.14 -5.91 15.08
CA LYS A 79 -9.08 -5.15 14.26
C LYS A 79 -8.38 -4.34 13.16
N PHE A 80 -7.25 -3.69 13.48
CA PHE A 80 -6.47 -2.97 12.47
C PHE A 80 -5.91 -3.90 11.39
N VAL A 81 -5.43 -5.08 11.77
CA VAL A 81 -4.92 -6.09 10.84
C VAL A 81 -6.05 -6.60 9.93
N GLU A 82 -7.19 -6.98 10.50
CA GLU A 82 -8.40 -7.42 9.78
C GLU A 82 -8.86 -6.37 8.76
N GLU A 83 -9.05 -5.11 9.20
CA GLU A 83 -9.41 -4.00 8.30
C GLU A 83 -8.39 -3.80 7.17
N THR A 84 -7.10 -4.04 7.44
CA THR A 84 -6.05 -3.93 6.41
C THR A 84 -6.15 -5.05 5.38
N PHE A 85 -6.40 -6.29 5.83
CA PHE A 85 -6.61 -7.41 4.93
C PHE A 85 -7.90 -7.25 4.12
N ASP A 86 -8.99 -6.75 4.71
CA ASP A 86 -10.24 -6.48 4.00
C ASP A 86 -10.05 -5.51 2.83
N GLU A 87 -9.24 -4.46 3.01
CA GLU A 87 -8.86 -3.55 1.94
C GLU A 87 -8.00 -4.24 0.87
N PHE A 88 -7.01 -5.04 1.28
CA PHE A 88 -6.12 -5.74 0.35
C PHE A 88 -6.81 -6.84 -0.45
N LEU A 89 -7.77 -7.55 0.15
CA LEU A 89 -8.53 -8.58 -0.54
C LEU A 89 -9.29 -8.02 -1.76
N LYS A 90 -9.65 -6.73 -1.76
CA LYS A 90 -10.31 -6.09 -2.91
C LYS A 90 -9.44 -6.11 -4.17
N PHE A 91 -8.12 -6.30 -4.09
CA PHE A 91 -7.23 -6.38 -5.23
C PHE A 91 -7.14 -7.80 -5.82
N TYR A 92 -7.34 -8.84 -5.01
CA TYR A 92 -7.09 -10.24 -5.36
C TYR A 92 -8.36 -11.06 -5.66
N GLN A 93 -9.50 -10.38 -5.82
CA GLN A 93 -10.77 -10.97 -6.24
C GLN A 93 -10.83 -11.22 -7.75
#